data_AF-A0AAP5I997-F1
#
_entry.id   AF-A0AAP5I997-F1
#
_cell.length_a   1.000
_cell.length_b   1.000
_cell.length_c   1.000
_cell.angle_alpha   90.00
_cell.angle_beta   90.00
_cell.angle_gamma   90.00
#
_symmetry.space_group_name_H-M   'P 1'
#
loop_
_entity.id
_entity.type
_entity.pdbx_description
1 polymer ?
#
loop_
_entity_poly.entity_id
_entity_poly.type
_entity_poly.pdbx_seq_one_letter_code
_entity_poly.pdbx_strand_id
1 'polypeptide(L)'
;MSNVRNIDSENLSYKLQAIASVVDDAVQDCQGDVIALLAILRKLEQLHQQIRDGAFQKSLPDNRQGLYTLLKDMESLGGWPYIERMRLQAFLAFLQQEMLE
;
A
#
# COMPACT_ATOMS: atom_id res chain seq x y z
N MET A 1 -4.35 31.22 2.56
CA MET A 1 -4.75 30.24 3.58
C MET A 1 -4.09 28.89 3.26
N SER A 2 -2.77 28.79 3.48
CA SER A 2 -1.95 27.72 2.87
C SER A 2 -1.20 26.83 3.86
N ASN A 3 -1.41 27.00 5.18
CA ASN A 3 -0.57 26.37 6.21
C ASN A 3 -1.13 25.07 6.83
N VAL A 4 -2.37 24.68 6.51
CA VAL A 4 -3.01 23.51 7.16
C VAL A 4 -2.59 22.19 6.52
N ARG A 5 -2.31 22.15 5.20
CA ARG A 5 -1.95 20.90 4.51
C ARG A 5 -0.52 20.42 4.75
N ASN A 6 0.37 21.27 5.28
CA ASN A 6 1.78 20.92 5.46
C ASN A 6 2.00 20.10 6.75
N ILE A 7 1.30 20.46 7.83
CA ILE A 7 1.44 19.83 9.15
C ILE A 7 0.99 18.36 9.12
N ASP A 8 -0.05 18.04 8.34
CA ASP A 8 -0.54 16.66 8.20
C ASP A 8 0.45 15.76 7.44
N SER A 9 1.17 16.32 6.47
CA SER A 9 2.18 15.62 5.67
C SER A 9 3.45 15.36 6.50
N GLU A 10 3.91 16.35 7.26
CA GLU A 10 5.07 16.20 8.17
C GLU A 10 4.78 15.19 9.30
N ASN A 11 3.56 15.22 9.85
CA ASN A 11 3.15 14.26 10.89
C ASN A 11 3.09 12.82 10.34
N LEU A 12 2.60 12.64 9.12
CA LEU A 12 2.57 11.34 8.45
C LEU A 12 3.99 10.83 8.16
N SER A 13 4.87 11.69 7.64
CA SER A 13 6.27 11.36 7.38
C SER A 13 6.99 10.88 8.65
N TYR A 14 6.80 11.58 9.77
CA TYR A 14 7.35 11.18 11.07
C TYR A 14 6.84 9.79 11.52
N LYS A 15 5.53 9.54 11.38
CA LYS A 15 4.94 8.24 11.72
C LYS A 15 5.47 7.11 10.86
N LEU A 16 5.63 7.33 9.55
CA LEU A 16 6.20 6.35 8.63
C LEU A 16 7.66 6.05 8.98
N GLN A 17 8.44 7.07 9.30
CA GLN A 17 9.83 6.90 9.75
C GLN A 17 9.92 6.11 11.05
N ALA A 18 9.03 6.37 12.02
CA ALA A 18 8.97 5.62 13.27
C ALA A 18 8.64 4.13 13.04
N ILE A 19 7.69 3.83 12.14
CA ILE A 19 7.37 2.45 11.76
C ILE A 19 8.60 1.78 11.12
N ALA A 20 9.28 2.46 10.20
CA ALA A 20 10.47 1.93 9.56
C ALA A 20 11.59 1.62 10.57
N SER A 21 11.84 2.53 11.52
CA SER A 21 12.83 2.33 12.58
C SER A 21 12.51 1.11 13.44
N VAL A 22 11.26 0.97 13.90
CA VAL A 22 10.85 -0.16 14.75
C VAL A 22 10.97 -1.50 14.00
N VAL A 23 10.67 -1.52 12.70
CA VAL A 23 10.81 -2.73 11.89
C VAL A 23 12.30 -3.07 11.69
N ASP A 24 13.15 -2.08 11.44
CA ASP A 24 14.59 -2.30 11.27
C ASP A 24 15.21 -2.82 12.58
N ASP A 25 14.90 -2.19 13.71
CA ASP A 25 15.35 -2.64 15.04
C ASP A 25 14.95 -4.11 15.30
N ALA A 26 13.70 -4.47 15.01
CA ALA A 26 13.23 -5.85 15.16
C ALA A 26 13.96 -6.84 14.23
N VAL A 27 14.32 -6.42 13.02
CA VAL A 27 15.11 -7.25 12.08
C VAL A 27 16.55 -7.41 12.57
N GLN A 28 17.16 -6.35 13.12
CA GLN A 28 18.50 -6.42 13.73
C GLN A 28 18.54 -7.41 14.91
N ASP A 29 17.54 -7.35 15.79
CA ASP A 29 17.42 -8.24 16.95
C ASP A 29 17.20 -9.72 16.58
N CYS A 30 16.68 -9.96 15.37
CA CYS A 30 16.35 -11.30 14.87
C CYS A 30 17.40 -11.85 13.87
N GLN A 31 18.56 -11.20 13.73
CA GLN A 31 19.58 -11.63 12.76
C GLN A 31 20.03 -13.08 13.00
N GLY A 32 19.92 -13.89 11.95
CA GLY A 32 20.26 -15.31 11.97
C GLY A 32 19.12 -16.23 12.42
N ASP A 33 18.00 -15.71 12.91
CA ASP A 33 16.80 -16.47 13.24
C ASP A 33 15.74 -16.34 12.13
N VAL A 34 15.73 -17.32 11.23
CA VAL A 34 14.81 -17.39 10.09
C VAL A 34 13.34 -17.44 10.54
N ILE A 35 13.03 -18.04 11.70
CA ILE A 35 11.66 -18.15 12.20
C ILE A 35 11.18 -16.82 12.76
N ALA A 36 12.04 -16.10 13.48
CA ALA A 36 11.74 -14.77 13.99
C ALA A 36 11.56 -13.76 12.83
N LEU A 37 12.44 -13.80 11.82
CA LEU A 37 12.29 -12.99 10.59
C LEU A 37 10.97 -13.31 9.86
N LEU A 38 10.60 -14.59 9.75
CA LEU A 38 9.32 -14.99 9.16
C LEU A 38 8.11 -14.47 9.95
N ALA A 39 8.21 -14.39 11.29
CA ALA A 39 7.16 -13.81 12.12
C ALA A 39 6.98 -12.31 11.84
N ILE A 40 8.07 -11.57 11.67
CA ILE A 40 8.05 -10.15 11.27
C ILE A 40 7.35 -9.99 9.91
N LEU A 41 7.76 -10.78 8.90
CA LEU A 41 7.16 -10.73 7.57
C LEU A 41 5.65 -11.01 7.59
N ARG A 42 5.22 -12.04 8.33
CA ARG A 42 3.79 -12.35 8.48
C ARG A 42 3.02 -11.22 9.16
N LYS A 43 3.63 -10.56 10.14
CA LYS A 43 2.99 -9.43 10.82
C LYS A 43 2.83 -8.23 9.88
N LEU A 44 3.85 -7.92 9.08
CA LEU A 44 3.79 -6.85 8.09
C LEU A 44 2.72 -7.13 7.04
N GLU A 45 2.62 -8.36 6.55
CA GLU A 45 1.55 -8.76 5.62
C GLU A 45 0.16 -8.62 6.24
N GLN A 46 -0.03 -9.02 7.50
CA GLN A 46 -1.31 -8.84 8.19
C GLN A 46 -1.68 -7.35 8.31
N LEU A 47 -0.73 -6.48 8.66
CA LEU A 47 -0.96 -5.04 8.74
C LEU A 47 -1.32 -4.46 7.37
N HIS A 48 -0.61 -4.90 6.32
CA HIS A 48 -0.91 -4.53 4.95
C HIS A 48 -2.34 -4.91 4.56
N GLN A 49 -2.76 -6.16 4.82
CA GLN A 49 -4.13 -6.62 4.54
C GLN A 49 -5.18 -5.79 5.30
N GLN A 50 -4.96 -5.50 6.57
CA GLN A 50 -5.87 -4.69 7.37
C GLN A 50 -6.03 -3.26 6.82
N ILE A 51 -4.94 -2.65 6.38
CA ILE A 51 -4.98 -1.31 5.75
C ILE A 51 -5.71 -1.39 4.41
N ARG A 52 -5.37 -2.38 3.58
CA ARG A 52 -5.94 -2.59 2.24
C ARG A 52 -7.45 -2.79 2.30
N ASP A 53 -7.90 -3.78 3.08
CA ASP A 53 -9.31 -4.21 3.14
C ASP A 53 -10.15 -3.27 4.03
N GLY A 54 -9.50 -2.40 4.81
CA GLY A 54 -10.13 -1.42 5.68
C GLY A 54 -10.10 -0.01 5.11
N ALA A 55 -9.16 0.80 5.58
CA ALA A 55 -9.12 2.23 5.30
C ALA A 55 -8.89 2.54 3.81
N PHE A 56 -8.05 1.77 3.14
CA PHE A 56 -7.70 2.00 1.74
C PHE A 56 -8.87 1.69 0.81
N GLN A 57 -9.50 0.51 0.92
CA GLN A 57 -10.67 0.16 0.10
C GLN A 57 -11.83 1.15 0.28
N LYS A 58 -12.07 1.64 1.51
CA LYS A 58 -13.09 2.67 1.79
C LYS A 58 -12.75 4.05 1.22
N SER A 59 -11.48 4.30 0.94
CA SER A 59 -10.99 5.56 0.39
C SER A 59 -10.83 5.51 -1.14
N LEU A 60 -11.16 4.38 -1.77
CA LEU A 60 -11.11 4.27 -3.22
C LEU A 60 -12.14 5.19 -3.88
N PRO A 61 -11.77 5.87 -4.98
CA PRO A 61 -12.72 6.65 -5.77
C PRO A 61 -13.87 5.76 -6.27
N ASP A 62 -15.09 6.26 -6.18
CA ASP A 62 -16.31 5.63 -6.68
C ASP A 62 -16.53 5.86 -8.18
N ASN A 63 -15.77 6.80 -8.77
CA ASN A 63 -15.83 7.12 -10.19
C ASN A 63 -14.61 6.58 -10.95
N ARG A 64 -14.86 6.13 -12.19
CA ARG A 64 -13.85 5.51 -13.06
C ARG A 64 -12.63 6.39 -13.28
N GLN A 65 -12.83 7.69 -13.46
CA GLN A 65 -11.73 8.63 -13.74
C GLN A 65 -10.76 8.75 -12.56
N GLY A 66 -11.28 8.83 -11.34
CA GLY A 66 -10.48 8.83 -10.11
C GLY A 66 -9.71 7.53 -9.91
N LEU A 67 -10.34 6.38 -10.22
CA LEU A 67 -9.65 5.08 -10.20
C LEU A 67 -8.52 5.04 -11.23
N TYR A 68 -8.73 5.52 -12.45
CA TYR A 68 -7.68 5.59 -13.48
C TYR A 68 -6.51 6.49 -13.06
N THR A 69 -6.77 7.65 -12.45
CA THR A 69 -5.72 8.52 -11.93
C THR A 69 -4.93 7.83 -10.82
N LEU A 70 -5.62 7.19 -9.87
CA LEU A 70 -4.98 6.47 -8.76
C LEU A 70 -4.10 5.32 -9.27
N LEU A 71 -4.59 4.55 -10.24
CA LEU A 71 -3.84 3.45 -10.86
C LEU A 71 -2.58 3.95 -11.57
N LYS A 72 -2.69 5.04 -12.34
CA LYS A 72 -1.56 5.64 -13.04
C LYS A 72 -0.49 6.17 -12.08
N ASP A 73 -0.90 6.78 -10.97
CA ASP A 73 0.01 7.24 -9.92
C ASP A 73 0.73 6.05 -9.27
N MET A 74 0.02 4.97 -8.97
CA MET A 74 0.61 3.74 -8.43
C MET A 74 1.59 3.05 -9.38
N GLU A 75 1.31 3.03 -10.68
CA GLU A 75 2.22 2.51 -11.69
C GLU A 75 3.52 3.33 -11.77
N SER A 76 3.44 4.65 -11.60
CA SER A 76 4.60 5.54 -11.65
C SER A 76 5.57 5.37 -10.47
N LEU A 77 5.06 4.92 -9.31
CA LEU A 77 5.83 4.72 -8.08
C LEU A 77 6.37 3.29 -7.89
N GLY A 78 6.23 2.41 -8.90
CA GLY A 78 6.76 1.04 -8.86
C GLY A 78 5.71 -0.07 -8.65
N GLY A 79 4.43 0.27 -8.71
CA GLY A 79 3.31 -0.67 -8.65
C GLY A 79 2.72 -0.86 -7.25
N TRP A 80 1.64 -1.64 -7.20
CA TRP A 80 0.91 -1.96 -5.97
C TRP A 80 1.80 -2.66 -4.92
N PRO A 81 1.70 -2.36 -3.61
CA PRO A 81 2.38 -3.14 -2.59
C PRO A 81 1.82 -4.57 -2.59
N TYR A 82 2.53 -5.50 -3.23
CA TYR A 82 2.21 -6.93 -3.28
C TYR A 82 0.74 -7.29 -3.63
N ILE A 83 0.15 -6.69 -4.67
CA ILE A 83 -0.87 -7.43 -5.43
C ILE A 83 -0.11 -8.23 -6.47
N GLU A 84 -0.28 -9.55 -6.41
CA GLU A 84 0.12 -10.45 -7.49
C GLU A 84 -0.40 -9.87 -8.81
N ARG A 85 0.52 -9.37 -9.63
CA ARG A 85 0.25 -8.60 -10.86
C ARG A 85 -0.67 -9.35 -11.83
N MET A 86 -0.80 -10.67 -11.69
CA MET A 86 -1.76 -11.50 -12.42
C MET A 86 -3.24 -11.17 -12.15
N ARG A 87 -3.65 -10.82 -10.92
CA ARG A 87 -5.08 -10.57 -10.63
C ARG A 87 -5.55 -9.19 -11.07
N LEU A 88 -4.70 -8.17 -10.93
CA LEU A 88 -5.01 -6.80 -11.35
C LEU A 88 -5.04 -6.67 -12.88
N GLN A 89 -4.09 -7.28 -13.59
CA GLN A 89 -4.12 -7.30 -15.06
C GLN A 89 -5.35 -8.04 -15.60
N ALA A 90 -5.75 -9.15 -14.98
CA ALA A 90 -6.98 -9.86 -15.33
C ALA A 90 -8.24 -9.02 -15.05
N PHE A 91 -8.27 -8.27 -13.94
CA PHE A 91 -9.37 -7.36 -13.62
C PHE A 91 -9.45 -6.16 -14.57
N LEU A 92 -8.31 -5.57 -14.93
CA LEU A 92 -8.25 -4.49 -15.92
C LEU A 92 -8.65 -4.97 -17.31
N ALA A 93 -8.24 -6.18 -17.72
CA ALA A 93 -8.67 -6.79 -18.97
C ALA A 93 -10.19 -7.06 -18.97
N PHE A 94 -10.75 -7.54 -17.85
CA PHE A 94 -12.19 -7.73 -17.68
C PHE A 94 -12.96 -6.41 -17.83
N LEU A 95 -12.52 -5.35 -17.16
CA LEU A 95 -13.14 -4.02 -17.27
C LEU A 95 -13.01 -3.42 -18.68
N GLN A 96 -11.88 -3.65 -19.37
CA GLN A 96 -11.68 -3.21 -20.75
C GLN A 96 -12.57 -3.98 -21.73
N GLN A 97 -12.80 -5.27 -21.49
CA GLN A 97 -13.67 -6.11 -22.31
C GLN A 97 -15.15 -5.70 -22.15
N GLU A 98 -15.58 -5.38 -20.93
CA GLU A 98 -16.93 -4.86 -20.64
C GLU A 98 -17.19 -3.46 -21.24
N MET A 99 -16.14 -2.73 -21.64
CA MET A 99 -16.21 -1.42 -22.27
C MET A 99 -16.25 -1.46 -23.81
N LEU A 100 -16.06 -2.63 -24.40
CA LEU A 100 -16.06 -2.88 -25.84
C LEU A 100 -17.29 -3.66 -26.34
N GLU A 101 -18.12 -4.17 -25.43
CA GLU A 101 -19.47 -4.72 -25.68
C GLU A 101 -20.55 -3.68 -25.34
#